data_AF-A0A936CUH6-F1
#
_entry.id   AF-A0A936CUH6-F1
#
_cell.length_a   1.000
_cell.length_b   1.000
_cell.length_c   1.000
_cell.angle_alpha   90.00
_cell.angle_beta   90.00
_cell.angle_gamma   90.00
#
_symmetry.space_group_name_H-M   'P 1'
#
loop_
_entity.id
_entity.type
_entity.pdbx_description
1 polymer ?
#
loop_
_entity_poly.entity_id
_entity_poly.type
_entity_poly.pdbx_seq_one_letter_code
_entity_poly.pdbx_strand_id
1 'polypeptide(L)' 'MRARVTERGLLVPKELLAGFDEVEIRQEPHRITILPAGGDPVRNLGRTPLDAPETDASERHDDYLYRP' A
#
# COMPACT_ATOMS: atom_id res chain seq x y z
N MET A 1 -12.75 -11.75 -7.46
CA MET A 1 -14.11 -11.20 -7.20
C MET A 1 -14.80 -10.94 -8.54
N ARG A 2 -16.12 -11.15 -8.64
CA ARG A 2 -16.93 -10.72 -9.78
C ARG A 2 -18.06 -9.83 -9.26
N ALA A 3 -18.27 -8.68 -9.87
CA ALA A 3 -19.29 -7.71 -9.48
C ALA A 3 -20.08 -7.26 -10.72
N ARG A 4 -21.34 -6.88 -10.52
CA ARG A 4 -22.24 -6.46 -11.58
C ARG A 4 -22.21 -4.93 -11.70
N VAL A 5 -22.09 -4.44 -12.93
CA VAL A 5 -22.30 -3.03 -13.24
C VAL A 5 -23.81 -2.79 -13.33
N THR A 6 -24.28 -1.79 -12.61
CA THR A 6 -25.69 -1.37 -12.57
C THR A 6 -25.85 -0.01 -13.25
N GLU A 7 -27.08 0.50 -13.33
CA GLU A 7 -27.34 1.87 -13.81
C GLU A 7 -26.65 2.95 -12.97
N ARG A 8 -26.29 2.63 -11.71
CA ARG A 8 -25.52 3.50 -10.81
C ARG A 8 -24.01 3.29 -10.93
N GLY A 9 -23.56 2.46 -11.86
CA GLY A 9 -22.17 2.07 -12.02
C GLY A 9 -21.78 0.81 -11.24
N LEU A 10 -20.49 0.71 -10.92
CA LEU A 10 -19.88 -0.39 -10.17
C LEU A 10 -19.66 0.04 -8.71
N LEU A 11 -20.11 -0.76 -7.76
CA LEU A 11 -19.88 -0.53 -6.34
C LEU A 11 -18.63 -1.32 -5.90
N VAL A 12 -17.65 -0.62 -5.35
CA VAL A 12 -16.42 -1.22 -4.80
C VAL A 12 -16.58 -1.35 -3.28
N PRO A 13 -16.53 -2.57 -2.72
CA PRO A 13 -16.60 -2.78 -1.28
C PRO A 13 -15.52 -1.99 -0.52
N LYS A 14 -15.88 -1.38 0.60
CA LYS A 14 -14.99 -0.50 1.39
C LYS A 14 -13.75 -1.26 1.89
N GLU A 15 -13.89 -2.54 2.18
CA GLU A 15 -12.83 -3.41 2.69
C GLU A 15 -11.69 -3.58 1.67
N LEU A 16 -11.96 -3.42 0.36
CA LEU A 16 -10.93 -3.44 -0.68
C LEU A 16 -10.10 -2.14 -0.72
N LEU A 17 -10.60 -1.08 -0.09
CA LEU A 17 -9.96 0.25 -0.04
C LEU A 17 -9.51 0.57 1.39
N ALA A 18 -9.31 -0.45 2.23
CA ALA A 18 -8.86 -0.26 3.60
C ALA A 18 -7.49 0.44 3.65
N GLY A 19 -7.39 1.52 4.41
CA GLY A 19 -6.17 2.34 4.50
C GLY A 19 -6.04 3.41 3.43
N PHE A 20 -7.04 3.58 2.55
CA PHE A 20 -7.04 4.63 1.52
C PHE A 20 -7.94 5.77 2.02
N ASP A 21 -7.36 6.95 2.26
CA ASP A 21 -8.12 8.14 2.66
C ASP A 21 -8.70 8.89 1.44
N GLU A 22 -7.94 8.93 0.35
CA GLU A 22 -8.30 9.52 -0.94
C GLU A 22 -7.77 8.63 -2.06
N VAL A 23 -8.41 8.65 -3.23
CA VAL A 23 -8.02 7.80 -4.36
C VAL A 23 -7.89 8.56 -5.67
N GLU A 24 -6.91 8.17 -6.47
CA GLU A 24 -6.79 8.52 -7.87
C GLU A 24 -7.38 7.38 -8.72
N ILE A 25 -8.26 7.72 -9.66
CA ILE A 25 -8.84 6.77 -10.61
C ILE A 25 -8.25 7.03 -11.99
N ARG A 26 -7.54 6.04 -12.53
CA ARG A 26 -6.95 6.09 -13.87
C ARG A 26 -7.73 5.20 -14.81
N GLN A 27 -8.10 5.75 -15.97
CA GLN A 27 -8.78 5.02 -17.03
C GLN A 27 -7.85 4.80 -18.22
N GLU A 28 -7.71 3.55 -18.61
CA GLU A 28 -6.99 3.07 -19.78
C GLU A 28 -7.97 2.28 -20.67
N PRO A 29 -7.64 1.99 -21.95
CA PRO A 29 -8.60 1.42 -22.91
C PRO A 29 -9.36 0.16 -22.43
N HIS A 30 -8.74 -0.67 -21.59
CA HIS A 30 -9.32 -1.92 -21.08
C HIS A 30 -9.14 -2.11 -19.57
N ARG A 31 -8.71 -1.06 -18.86
CA ARG A 31 -8.33 -1.16 -17.45
C ARG A 31 -8.71 0.12 -16.71
N ILE A 32 -9.30 -0.06 -15.53
CA ILE A 32 -9.48 1.01 -14.55
C ILE A 32 -8.61 0.64 -13.35
N THR A 33 -7.77 1.57 -12.92
CA THR A 33 -6.91 1.41 -11.75
C THR A 33 -7.33 2.40 -10.69
N ILE A 34 -7.54 1.92 -9.46
CA ILE A 34 -7.83 2.74 -8.28
C ILE A 34 -6.58 2.71 -7.42
N LEU A 35 -5.98 3.87 -7.18
CA LEU A 35 -4.75 4.04 -6.42
C LEU A 35 -5.03 4.95 -5.23
N PRO A 36 -4.35 4.78 -4.09
CA PRO A 36 -4.42 5.80 -3.04
C PRO A 36 -3.78 7.09 -3.55
N ALA A 37 -4.45 8.23 -3.36
CA ALA A 37 -3.91 9.55 -3.69
C ALA A 37 -2.97 10.08 -2.60
N GLY A 38 -3.08 9.53 -1.37
CA GLY A 38 -2.14 9.78 -0.28
C GLY A 38 -0.71 9.36 -0.64
N GLY A 39 0.28 10.06 -0.07
CA GLY A 39 1.68 9.82 -0.36
C GLY A 39 2.11 8.38 -0.08
N ASP A 40 2.96 7.84 -0.95
CA ASP A 40 3.53 6.49 -0.83
C ASP A 40 4.10 6.26 0.57
N PRO A 41 3.66 5.22 1.33
CA PRO A 41 4.21 4.88 2.64
C PRO A 41 5.73 4.74 2.65
N VAL A 42 6.34 4.40 1.50
CA VAL A 42 7.80 4.38 1.34
C VAL A 42 8.44 5.72 1.71
N ARG A 43 7.74 6.85 1.52
CA ARG A 43 8.21 8.21 1.89
C ARG A 43 8.25 8.44 3.39
N ASN A 44 7.62 7.56 4.16
CA ASN A 44 7.64 7.57 5.62
C ASN A 44 8.66 6.58 6.20
N LEU A 45 9.31 5.75 5.38
CA LEU A 45 10.39 4.88 5.85
C LEU A 45 11.53 5.73 6.43
N GLY A 46 12.05 5.29 7.58
CA GLY A 46 13.12 5.97 8.29
C GLY A 46 12.72 7.26 9.01
N ARG A 47 11.46 7.73 8.93
CA ARG A 47 11.00 8.91 9.70
C ARG A 47 10.88 8.65 11.19
N THR A 48 10.67 7.40 11.57
CA THR A 48 10.61 6.95 12.96
C THR A 48 11.47 5.70 13.07
N PRO A 49 12.80 5.86 13.15
CA PRO A 49 13.69 4.73 13.36
C PRO A 49 13.38 4.10 14.73
N LEU A 50 13.48 2.78 14.81
CA LEU A 50 13.45 2.08 16.08
C LEU A 50 14.81 2.28 16.76
N ASP A 51 14.80 2.55 18.08
CA ASP A 51 16.01 2.44 18.88
C ASP A 51 16.36 0.95 19.00
N ALA A 52 17.22 0.51 18.09
CA ALA A 52 17.77 -0.84 18.06
C ALA A 52 19.24 -0.79 18.55
N PRO A 53 19.65 -1.67 19.46
CA PRO A 53 21.06 -1.76 19.88
C PRO A 53 21.99 -2.21 18.75
N GLU A 54 21.45 -2.82 17.70
CA GLU A 54 22.18 -3.29 16.53
C GLU A 54 22.64 -2.11 15.65
N THR A 55 23.94 -1.84 15.65
CA THR A 55 24.54 -0.76 14.86
C THR A 55 24.75 -1.11 13.39
N ASP A 56 24.65 -2.38 13.02
CA ASP A 56 24.93 -2.92 11.67
C ASP A 56 23.69 -3.52 11.00
N ALA A 57 22.49 -3.24 11.52
CA ALA A 57 21.22 -3.82 11.05
C ALA A 57 20.97 -3.57 9.55
N SER A 58 21.39 -2.41 9.02
CA SER A 58 21.29 -2.10 7.58
C SER A 58 22.31 -2.86 6.72
N GLU A 59 23.50 -3.15 7.26
CA GLU A 59 24.59 -3.81 6.54
C GLU A 59 24.42 -5.34 6.54
N ARG A 60 23.85 -5.87 7.62
CA ARG A 60 23.65 -7.31 7.84
C ARG A 60 22.18 -7.68 7.93
N HIS A 61 21.33 -6.95 7.22
CA HIS A 61 19.88 -7.06 7.27
C HIS A 61 19.38 -8.52 7.17
N ASP A 62 19.95 -9.29 6.24
CA ASP A 62 19.58 -10.69 6.03
C ASP A 62 19.89 -11.58 7.25
N ASP A 63 20.98 -11.32 7.98
CA ASP A 63 21.33 -12.08 9.18
C ASP A 63 20.28 -11.92 10.30
N TYR A 64 19.61 -10.76 10.34
CA TYR A 64 18.56 -10.46 11.31
C TYR A 64 17.19 -11.03 10.90
N LEU A 65 16.92 -11.20 9.60
CA LEU A 65 15.68 -11.81 9.12
C LEU A 65 15.60 -13.32 9.42
N TYR A 66 16.76 -13.99 9.55
CA TYR A 66 16.84 -15.44 9.75
C TYR A 66 17.37 -15.86 11.13
N ARG A 67 17.53 -14.92 12.07
CA ARG A 67 17.85 -15.24 13.47
C ARG A 67 16.56 -15.60 14.25
N PRO A 68 16.53 -16.73 14.96
CA PRO A 68 15.40 -17.14 15.80
C PRO A 68 15.27 -16.30 17.08
#